data_AF-A0A0M1GL15-F1
#
_entry.id   AF-A0A0M1GL15-F1
#
_cell.length_a   1.000
_cell.length_b   1.000
_cell.length_c   1.000
_cell.angle_alpha   90.00
_cell.angle_beta   90.00
_cell.angle_gamma   90.00
#
_symmetry.space_group_name_H-M   'P 1'
#
loop_
_entity.id
_entity.type
_entity.pdbx_description
1 polymer ?
#
loop_
_entity_poly.entity_id
_entity_poly.type
_entity_poly.pdbx_seq_one_letter_code
_entity_poly.pdbx_strand_id
1 'polypeptide(L)'
;MFFLCLGGSGVILSTYFSAVSIYFSSKNIILQRKLNIIENTFELLSRWDDPHFLDARKWTRKAKEEKPDTSDNNLIKKIKENEELKQSVVLVLNYLEHVRFSLETNRIDRKLFKRALGETLVDIAKRFEPYAETLGQQNKEDLKELIGYLEKD
;
A
#
# COMPACT_ATOMS: atom_id res chain seq x y z
N MET A 1 2.76 -61.19 19.14
CA MET A 1 1.97 -60.73 17.97
C MET A 1 1.05 -59.56 18.31
N PHE A 2 0.25 -59.60 19.38
CA PHE A 2 -0.63 -58.50 19.82
C PHE A 2 0.04 -57.12 20.01
N PHE A 3 1.23 -57.06 20.62
CA PHE A 3 1.95 -55.79 20.84
C PHE A 3 2.44 -55.10 19.56
N LEU A 4 2.73 -55.84 18.49
CA LEU A 4 3.11 -55.26 17.19
C LEU A 4 1.90 -54.64 16.48
N CYS A 5 0.71 -55.23 16.61
CA CYS A 5 -0.53 -54.66 16.09
C CYS A 5 -0.95 -53.39 16.83
N LEU A 6 -0.74 -53.33 18.16
CA LEU A 6 -0.96 -52.12 18.96
C LEU A 6 0.01 -51.00 18.57
N GLY A 7 1.30 -51.32 18.39
CA GLY A 7 2.30 -50.35 17.90
C GLY A 7 1.97 -49.83 16.49
N GLY A 8 1.60 -50.71 15.56
CA GLY A 8 1.18 -50.32 14.21
C GLY A 8 -0.08 -49.44 14.20
N SER A 9 -1.07 -49.77 15.04
CA SER A 9 -2.28 -48.96 15.20
C SER A 9 -2.00 -47.55 15.74
N GLY A 10 -1.02 -47.43 16.65
CA GLY A 10 -0.57 -46.14 17.19
C GLY A 10 0.08 -45.26 16.13
N VAL A 11 0.89 -45.83 15.23
CA VAL A 11 1.51 -45.10 14.12
C VAL A 11 0.48 -44.67 13.07
N ILE A 12 -0.49 -45.52 12.75
CA ILE A 12 -1.58 -45.17 11.82
C ILE A 12 -2.41 -44.02 12.42
N LEU A 13 -2.75 -44.11 13.71
CA LEU A 13 -3.52 -43.10 14.41
C LEU A 13 -2.76 -41.77 14.53
N SER A 14 -1.46 -41.81 14.86
CA SER A 14 -0.63 -40.58 14.93
C SER A 14 -0.48 -39.92 13.56
N THR A 15 -0.24 -40.71 12.51
CA THR A 15 -0.15 -40.21 11.13
C THR A 15 -1.47 -39.58 10.69
N TYR A 16 -2.61 -40.21 11.04
CA TYR A 16 -3.93 -39.66 10.78
C TYR A 16 -4.14 -38.32 11.49
N PHE A 17 -3.85 -38.23 12.79
CA PHE A 17 -3.98 -36.98 13.54
C PHE A 17 -3.04 -35.88 13.01
N SER A 18 -1.81 -36.22 12.62
CA SER A 18 -0.88 -35.28 11.99
C SER A 18 -1.42 -34.76 10.66
N ALA A 19 -1.96 -35.64 9.79
CA ALA A 19 -2.54 -35.22 8.51
C ALA A 19 -3.74 -34.29 8.71
N VAL A 20 -4.62 -34.62 9.66
CA VAL A 20 -5.78 -33.78 10.02
C VAL A 20 -5.33 -32.42 10.57
N SER A 21 -4.33 -32.39 11.45
CA SER A 21 -3.77 -31.15 12.00
C SER A 21 -3.13 -30.26 10.92
N ILE A 22 -2.38 -30.84 9.98
CA ILE A 22 -1.81 -30.12 8.84
C ILE A 22 -2.90 -29.51 7.97
N TYR A 23 -3.98 -30.26 7.70
CA TYR A 23 -5.11 -29.77 6.94
C TYR A 23 -5.77 -28.56 7.61
N PHE A 24 -6.09 -28.65 8.91
CA PHE A 24 -6.68 -27.53 9.67
C PHE A 24 -5.74 -26.33 9.74
N SER A 25 -4.45 -26.56 10.02
CA SER A 25 -3.43 -25.50 10.06
C SER A 25 -3.32 -24.77 8.73
N SER A 26 -3.36 -25.51 7.61
CA SER A 26 -3.31 -24.93 6.26
C SER A 26 -4.52 -24.05 5.98
N LYS A 27 -5.73 -24.49 6.37
CA LYS A 27 -6.95 -23.67 6.24
C LYS A 27 -6.88 -22.40 7.09
N ASN A 28 -6.37 -22.51 8.32
CA ASN A 28 -6.19 -21.38 9.21
C ASN A 28 -5.20 -20.36 8.64
N ILE A 29 -4.06 -20.79 8.08
CA ILE A 29 -3.09 -19.88 7.44
C ILE A 29 -3.72 -19.11 6.26
N ILE A 30 -4.53 -19.79 5.43
CA ILE A 30 -5.22 -19.13 4.31
C ILE A 30 -6.22 -18.09 4.82
N LEU A 31 -6.98 -18.42 5.87
CA LEU A 31 -7.94 -17.50 6.48
C LEU A 31 -7.23 -16.29 7.11
N GLN A 32 -6.17 -16.54 7.87
CA GLN A 32 -5.32 -15.51 8.48
C GLN A 32 -4.73 -14.59 7.41
N ARG A 33 -4.23 -15.14 6.29
CA ARG A 33 -3.73 -14.34 5.17
C ARG A 33 -4.81 -13.40 4.61
N LYS A 34 -6.06 -13.88 4.48
CA LYS A 34 -7.17 -13.03 4.01
C LYS A 34 -7.50 -11.91 5.00
N LEU A 35 -7.52 -12.22 6.30
CA LEU A 35 -7.73 -11.21 7.35
C LEU A 35 -6.60 -10.18 7.35
N ASN A 36 -5.34 -10.61 7.29
CA ASN A 36 -4.18 -9.73 7.24
C ASN A 36 -4.22 -8.80 6.02
N ILE A 37 -4.66 -9.27 4.85
CA ILE A 37 -4.82 -8.40 3.66
C ILE A 37 -5.81 -7.27 3.95
N ILE A 38 -6.93 -7.59 4.60
CA ILE A 38 -7.95 -6.60 4.95
C ILE A 38 -7.41 -5.63 6.01
N GLU A 39 -6.80 -6.13 7.08
CA GLU A 39 -6.20 -5.31 8.14
C GLU A 39 -5.11 -4.38 7.61
N ASN A 40 -4.18 -4.90 6.80
CA ASN A 40 -3.14 -4.09 6.15
C ASN A 40 -3.77 -3.00 5.27
N THR A 41 -4.89 -3.30 4.60
CA THR A 41 -5.58 -2.30 3.77
C THR A 41 -6.14 -1.19 4.64
N PHE A 42 -6.83 -1.52 5.73
CA PHE A 42 -7.35 -0.53 6.68
C PHE A 42 -6.25 0.27 7.34
N GLU A 43 -5.15 -0.37 7.74
CA GLU A 43 -4.00 0.32 8.31
C GLU A 43 -3.42 1.32 7.33
N LEU A 44 -3.23 0.93 6.07
CA LEU A 44 -2.69 1.81 5.03
C LEU A 44 -3.62 3.00 4.75
N LEU A 45 -4.94 2.78 4.76
CA LEU A 45 -5.94 3.86 4.67
C LEU A 45 -5.86 4.80 5.88
N SER A 46 -5.80 4.24 7.09
CA SER A 46 -5.73 5.02 8.34
C SER A 46 -4.46 5.85 8.44
N ARG A 47 -3.34 5.37 7.90
CA ARG A 47 -2.08 6.14 7.87
C ARG A 47 -2.19 7.41 7.04
N TRP A 48 -3.01 7.41 5.98
CA TRP A 48 -3.26 8.63 5.21
C TRP A 48 -4.04 9.68 6.01
N ASP A 49 -4.85 9.23 6.97
CA ASP A 49 -5.62 10.09 7.85
C ASP A 49 -4.85 10.58 9.08
N ASP A 50 -3.62 10.11 9.28
CA ASP A 50 -2.76 10.52 10.40
C ASP A 50 -2.54 12.05 10.40
N PRO A 51 -2.58 12.71 11.57
CA PRO A 51 -2.27 14.13 11.73
C PRO A 51 -0.97 14.59 11.04
N HIS A 52 0.05 13.74 10.95
CA HIS A 52 1.32 14.08 10.29
C HIS A 52 1.15 14.36 8.78
N PHE A 53 0.13 13.79 8.13
CA PHE A 53 -0.18 14.04 6.72
C PHE A 53 -1.21 15.17 6.54
N LEU A 54 -1.76 15.73 7.62
CA LEU A 54 -2.82 16.72 7.53
C LEU A 54 -2.36 18.02 6.84
N ASP A 55 -1.16 18.50 7.16
CA ASP A 55 -0.61 19.70 6.54
C ASP A 55 -0.21 19.47 5.09
N ALA A 56 0.35 18.29 4.79
CA ALA A 56 0.60 17.89 3.42
C ALA A 56 -0.71 17.81 2.60
N ARG A 57 -1.79 17.25 3.16
CA ARG A 57 -3.11 17.21 2.51
C ARG A 57 -3.70 18.60 2.28
N LYS A 58 -3.68 19.48 3.28
CA LYS A 58 -4.11 20.88 3.12
C LYS A 58 -3.35 21.54 1.99
N TRP A 59 -2.05 21.30 1.90
CA TRP A 59 -1.24 21.86 0.83
C TRP A 59 -1.56 21.26 -0.53
N THR A 60 -1.71 19.94 -0.64
CA THR A 60 -2.12 19.32 -1.90
C THR A 60 -3.44 19.92 -2.38
N ARG A 61 -4.41 20.18 -1.49
CA ARG A 61 -5.68 20.85 -1.83
C ARG A 61 -5.47 22.29 -2.31
N LYS A 62 -4.67 23.11 -1.61
CA LYS A 62 -4.33 24.47 -2.07
C LYS A 62 -3.67 24.44 -3.45
N ALA A 63 -2.73 23.53 -3.67
CA ALA A 63 -2.08 23.36 -4.96
C ALA A 63 -3.04 22.88 -6.07
N LYS A 64 -4.17 22.22 -5.72
CA LYS A 64 -5.25 21.88 -6.67
C LYS A 64 -5.97 23.15 -7.13
N GLU A 65 -6.32 24.00 -6.18
CA GLU A 65 -7.04 25.25 -6.41
C GLU A 65 -6.18 26.25 -7.20
N GLU A 66 -4.87 26.28 -6.97
CA GLU A 66 -3.93 27.15 -7.67
C GLU A 66 -3.46 26.60 -9.04
N LYS A 67 -3.72 25.32 -9.36
CA LYS A 67 -3.26 24.66 -10.61
C LYS A 67 -3.75 25.33 -11.91
N PRO A 68 -4.99 25.85 -12.02
CA PRO A 68 -5.43 26.56 -13.22
C PRO A 68 -4.56 27.79 -13.55
N ASP A 69 -4.00 28.42 -12.50
CA ASP A 69 -3.29 29.70 -12.61
C ASP A 69 -1.76 29.56 -12.52
N THR A 70 -1.24 28.37 -12.20
CA THR A 70 0.19 28.17 -11.91
C THR A 70 0.84 27.17 -12.86
N SER A 71 1.85 27.61 -13.62
CA SER A 71 2.71 26.71 -14.42
C SER A 71 3.49 25.74 -13.53
N ASP A 72 3.69 24.49 -13.98
CA ASP A 72 4.41 23.44 -13.26
C ASP A 72 5.79 23.88 -12.72
N ASN A 73 6.49 24.74 -13.48
CA ASN A 73 7.79 25.30 -13.07
C ASN A 73 7.70 26.26 -11.87
N ASN A 74 6.59 26.99 -11.70
CA ASN A 74 6.36 27.84 -10.54
C ASN A 74 6.01 27.01 -9.30
N LEU A 75 5.32 25.88 -9.49
CA LEU A 75 5.00 24.95 -8.41
C LEU A 75 6.27 24.32 -7.83
N ILE A 76 7.22 23.94 -8.69
CA ILE A 76 8.55 23.44 -8.28
C ILE A 76 9.34 24.51 -7.50
N LYS A 77 9.32 25.78 -7.95
CA LYS A 77 9.99 26.87 -7.24
C LYS A 77 9.41 27.09 -5.85
N LYS A 78 8.08 27.16 -5.73
CA LYS A 78 7.39 27.30 -4.43
C LYS A 78 7.76 26.17 -3.45
N ILE A 79 7.87 24.93 -3.94
CA ILE A 79 8.28 23.79 -3.12
C ILE A 79 9.73 23.93 -2.66
N LYS A 80 10.65 24.34 -3.54
CA LYS A 80 12.08 24.49 -3.20
C LYS A 80 12.36 25.67 -2.26
N GLU A 81 11.57 26.73 -2.33
CA GLU A 81 11.75 27.95 -1.52
C GLU A 81 11.26 27.78 -0.07
N ASN A 82 10.43 26.77 0.21
CA ASN A 82 9.90 26.53 1.56
C ASN A 82 10.20 25.10 2.01
N GLU A 83 11.10 24.95 2.98
CA GLU A 83 11.53 23.65 3.48
C GLU A 83 10.42 22.86 4.18
N GLU A 84 9.47 23.50 4.87
CA GLU A 84 8.32 22.80 5.48
C GLU A 84 7.40 22.20 4.41
N LEU A 85 7.20 22.92 3.31
CA LEU A 85 6.40 22.45 2.17
C LEU A 85 7.10 21.32 1.44
N LYS A 86 8.40 21.44 1.23
CA LYS A 86 9.23 20.38 0.66
C LYS A 86 9.13 19.09 1.46
N GLN A 87 9.25 19.17 2.79
CA GLN A 87 9.09 18.02 3.67
C GLN A 87 7.70 17.41 3.55
N SER A 88 6.65 18.23 3.51
CA SER A 88 5.26 17.79 3.34
C SER A 88 5.04 17.04 2.02
N VAL A 89 5.61 17.55 0.92
CA VAL A 89 5.52 16.90 -0.40
C VAL A 89 6.30 15.59 -0.43
N VAL A 90 7.50 15.56 0.16
CA VAL A 90 8.30 14.33 0.28
C VAL A 90 7.56 13.26 1.09
N LEU A 91 6.91 13.63 2.19
CA LEU A 91 6.08 12.70 2.96
C LEU A 91 4.96 12.07 2.12
N VAL A 92 4.29 12.87 1.29
CA VAL A 92 3.24 12.37 0.38
C VAL A 92 3.83 11.43 -0.66
N LEU A 93 4.97 11.76 -1.26
CA LEU A 93 5.64 10.89 -2.23
C LEU A 93 6.05 9.56 -1.58
N ASN A 94 6.59 9.59 -0.36
CA ASN A 94 6.94 8.37 0.39
C ASN A 94 5.70 7.52 0.68
N TYR A 95 4.57 8.14 1.03
CA TYR A 95 3.32 7.41 1.22
C TYR A 95 2.87 6.74 -0.08
N LEU A 96 2.95 7.43 -1.22
CA LEU A 96 2.62 6.87 -2.54
C LEU A 96 3.52 5.67 -2.88
N GLU A 97 4.81 5.76 -2.57
CA GLU A 97 5.75 4.65 -2.74
C GLU A 97 5.37 3.43 -1.87
N HIS A 98 5.01 3.65 -0.61
CA HIS A 98 4.52 2.58 0.27
C HIS A 98 3.24 1.91 -0.26
N VAL A 99 2.33 2.70 -0.82
CA VAL A 99 1.12 2.18 -1.47
C VAL A 99 1.50 1.32 -2.68
N ARG A 100 2.42 1.79 -3.52
CA ARG A 100 2.89 1.04 -4.70
C ARG A 100 3.44 -0.32 -4.29
N PHE A 101 4.38 -0.38 -3.35
CA PHE A 101 4.95 -1.64 -2.87
C PHE A 101 3.89 -2.57 -2.28
N SER A 102 2.91 -2.02 -1.56
CA SER A 102 1.82 -2.80 -0.98
C SER A 102 0.91 -3.43 -2.05
N LEU A 103 0.68 -2.71 -3.15
CA LEU A 103 -0.08 -3.19 -4.32
C LEU A 103 0.71 -4.23 -5.13
N GLU A 104 2.01 -4.02 -5.33
CA GLU A 104 2.90 -4.94 -6.05
C GLU A 104 3.02 -6.29 -5.32
N THR A 105 3.19 -6.24 -3.99
CA THR A 105 3.36 -7.44 -3.16
C THR A 105 2.05 -8.14 -2.79
N ASN A 106 0.90 -7.66 -3.27
CA ASN A 106 -0.44 -8.17 -2.94
C ASN A 106 -0.69 -8.27 -1.43
N ARG A 107 -0.18 -7.31 -0.65
CA ARG A 107 -0.37 -7.24 0.82
C ARG A 107 -1.66 -6.55 1.22
N ILE A 108 -2.30 -5.85 0.28
CA ILE A 108 -3.57 -5.14 0.46
C ILE A 108 -4.59 -5.56 -0.59
N ASP A 109 -5.87 -5.34 -0.29
CA ASP A 109 -6.96 -5.49 -1.24
C ASP A 109 -6.99 -4.26 -2.15
N ARG A 110 -6.50 -4.44 -3.39
CA ARG A 110 -6.46 -3.39 -4.41
C ARG A 110 -7.84 -2.77 -4.65
N LYS A 111 -8.91 -3.57 -4.70
CA LYS A 111 -10.25 -3.08 -5.06
C LYS A 111 -10.83 -2.23 -3.94
N LEU A 112 -10.67 -2.67 -2.69
CA LEU A 112 -11.08 -1.91 -1.52
C LEU A 112 -10.30 -0.59 -1.44
N PHE A 113 -8.98 -0.65 -1.64
CA PHE A 113 -8.11 0.52 -1.59
C PHE A 113 -8.42 1.54 -2.71
N LYS A 114 -8.52 1.07 -3.97
CA LYS A 114 -8.86 1.91 -5.15
C LYS A 114 -10.17 2.67 -4.92
N ARG A 115 -11.19 2.00 -4.37
CA ARG A 115 -12.49 2.61 -4.07
C ARG A 115 -12.44 3.67 -2.97
N ALA A 116 -11.51 3.55 -2.02
CA ALA A 116 -11.41 4.49 -0.91
C ALA A 116 -10.55 5.72 -1.26
N LEU A 117 -9.35 5.52 -1.81
CA LEU A 117 -8.36 6.59 -2.04
C LEU A 117 -7.81 6.65 -3.47
N GLY A 118 -8.17 5.73 -4.36
CA GLY A 118 -7.56 5.60 -5.69
C GLY A 118 -7.56 6.90 -6.50
N GLU A 119 -8.73 7.52 -6.69
CA GLU A 119 -8.85 8.77 -7.45
C GLU A 119 -8.06 9.92 -6.81
N THR A 120 -8.08 10.00 -5.48
CA THR A 120 -7.38 11.06 -4.74
C THR A 120 -5.87 10.94 -4.90
N LEU A 121 -5.32 9.72 -4.77
CA LEU A 121 -3.89 9.48 -4.91
C LEU A 121 -3.43 9.64 -6.36
N VAL A 122 -4.25 9.29 -7.36
CA VAL A 122 -3.94 9.54 -8.78
C VAL A 122 -3.87 11.03 -9.09
N ASP A 123 -4.81 11.85 -8.60
CA ASP A 123 -4.79 13.31 -8.77
C ASP A 123 -3.54 13.93 -8.12
N ILE A 124 -3.20 13.47 -6.91
CA ILE A 124 -1.98 13.89 -6.20
C ILE A 124 -0.73 13.49 -6.98
N ALA A 125 -0.62 12.23 -7.41
CA ALA A 125 0.53 11.73 -8.17
C ALA A 125 0.74 12.53 -9.46
N LYS A 126 -0.32 12.79 -10.24
CA LYS A 126 -0.27 13.61 -11.47
C LYS A 126 0.09 15.08 -11.19
N ARG A 127 -0.22 15.62 -10.00
CA ARG A 127 0.16 16.99 -9.63
C ARG A 127 1.64 17.11 -9.27
N PHE A 128 2.19 16.09 -8.63
CA PHE A 128 3.58 16.10 -8.17
C PHE A 128 4.56 15.40 -9.11
N GLU A 129 4.10 14.80 -10.21
CA GLU A 129 4.95 14.22 -11.25
C GLU A 129 6.09 15.17 -11.68
N PRO A 130 5.86 16.46 -11.98
CA PRO A 130 6.95 17.37 -12.37
C PRO A 130 8.00 17.58 -11.27
N TYR A 131 7.59 17.53 -10.00
CA TYR A 131 8.53 17.65 -8.88
C TYR A 131 9.29 16.34 -8.66
N ALA A 132 8.63 15.19 -8.80
CA ALA A 132 9.27 13.88 -8.70
C ALA A 132 10.36 13.68 -9.75
N GLU A 133 10.17 14.20 -10.97
CA GLU A 133 11.21 14.23 -12.02
C GLU A 133 12.48 14.94 -11.58
N THR A 134 12.37 15.97 -10.73
CA THR A 134 13.54 16.68 -10.21
C THR A 134 14.29 15.93 -9.11
N LEU A 135 13.66 14.93 -8.48
CA LEU A 135 14.26 14.09 -7.45
C LEU A 135 15.00 12.88 -8.07
N GLY A 136 14.51 12.37 -9.20
CA GLY A 136 15.16 11.29 -9.93
C GLY A 136 14.24 10.61 -10.93
N GLN A 137 14.83 9.90 -11.89
CA GLN A 137 14.11 9.12 -12.89
C GLN A 137 13.31 7.96 -12.26
N GLN A 138 13.85 7.36 -11.20
CA GLN A 138 13.20 6.26 -10.48
C GLN A 138 11.86 6.69 -9.84
N ASN A 139 11.82 7.86 -9.18
CA ASN A 139 10.59 8.39 -8.57
C ASN A 139 9.49 8.65 -9.62
N LYS A 140 9.86 9.05 -10.84
CA LYS A 140 8.91 9.21 -11.95
C LYS A 140 8.32 7.86 -12.36
N GLU A 141 9.16 6.84 -12.46
CA GLU A 141 8.73 5.47 -12.81
C GLU A 141 7.83 4.88 -11.73
N ASP A 142 8.20 5.05 -10.46
CA ASP A 142 7.41 4.58 -9.31
C ASP A 142 6.00 5.19 -9.30
N LEU A 143 5.88 6.49 -9.61
CA LEU A 143 4.57 7.16 -9.72
C LEU A 143 3.75 6.63 -10.90
N LYS A 144 4.38 6.37 -12.06
CA LYS A 144 3.70 5.80 -13.22
C LYS A 144 3.18 4.39 -12.96
N GLU A 145 3.97 3.57 -12.29
CA GLU A 145 3.55 2.22 -11.88
C GLU A 145 2.39 2.28 -10.90
N LEU A 146 2.44 3.17 -9.91
CA LEU A 146 1.34 3.37 -8.97
C LEU A 146 0.06 3.76 -9.69
N ILE A 147 0.12 4.75 -10.58
CA ILE A 147 -1.04 5.17 -11.39
C ILE A 147 -1.55 3.97 -12.20
N GLY A 148 -0.67 3.19 -12.83
CA GLY A 148 -1.05 1.98 -13.55
C GLY A 148 -1.77 0.94 -12.68
N TYR A 149 -1.36 0.78 -11.41
CA TYR A 149 -2.03 -0.13 -10.47
C TYR A 149 -3.39 0.39 -9.99
N LEU A 150 -3.54 1.71 -9.88
CA LEU A 150 -4.76 2.35 -9.41
C LEU A 150 -5.77 2.59 -10.54
N GLU A 151 -5.34 2.73 -11.79
CA GLU A 151 -6.23 2.92 -12.94
C GLU A 151 -6.71 1.59 -13.54
N LYS A 152 -5.90 0.51 -13.50
CA LYS A 152 -6.32 -0.82 -13.99
C LYS A 152 -7.42 -1.44 -13.10
N ASP A 153 -8.33 -2.19 -13.72
CA ASP A 153 -9.45 -2.90 -13.07
C ASP A 153 -9.08 -4.30 -12.56
#